data_AF-A0A8J2R4Z5-F1
#
_entry.id   AF-A0A8J2R4Z5-F1
#
_cell.length_a   1.000
_cell.length_b   1.000
_cell.length_c   1.000
_cell.angle_alpha   90.00
_cell.angle_beta   90.00
_cell.angle_gamma   90.00
#
_symmetry.space_group_name_H-M   'P 1'
#
loop_
_entity.id
_entity.type
_entity.pdbx_description
1 polymer ?
#
loop_
_entity_poly.entity_id
_entity_poly.type
_entity_poly.pdbx_seq_one_letter_code
_entity_poly.pdbx_strand_id
1 'polypeptide(L)'
;MQQQRKQILDNIRSSDLNCIVVKDVLSENAEAAVRQCLRQLQLLKNVWIGVFPPNVFTRLMGTLVNMFVEELIHRVCSVEDISMEMATQLTDMYTLVVQKSPTLFQSQSDVEQHVKSWIKLQELIFVLGGSLKDIENHWNDGYGLLAVHFKREELRNLIKALFQNTQFRANLLAKIK
;
A
#
# COMPACT_ATOMS: atom_id res chain seq x y z
N MET A 1 17.51 -18.63 17.75
CA MET A 1 17.32 -17.63 16.67
C MET A 1 16.26 -18.02 15.64
N GLN A 2 16.24 -19.23 15.05
CA GLN A 2 15.17 -19.63 14.11
C GLN A 2 13.79 -19.80 14.78
N GLN A 3 13.76 -20.24 16.04
CA GLN A 3 12.53 -20.51 16.78
C GLN A 3 11.76 -19.23 17.20
N GLN A 4 12.47 -18.17 17.59
CA GLN A 4 11.88 -16.85 17.85
C GLN A 4 11.34 -16.20 16.56
N ARG A 5 12.05 -16.37 15.44
CA ARG A 5 11.60 -15.89 14.14
C ARG A 5 10.31 -16.60 13.69
N LYS A 6 10.20 -17.90 13.96
CA LYS A 6 9.00 -18.71 13.69
C LYS A 6 7.83 -18.32 14.61
N GLN A 7 8.08 -18.13 15.91
CA GLN A 7 7.07 -17.65 16.87
C GLN A 7 6.57 -16.22 16.58
N ILE A 8 7.43 -15.33 16.07
CA ILE A 8 7.01 -13.98 15.65
C ILE A 8 6.18 -14.07 14.36
N LEU A 9 6.58 -14.90 13.40
CA LEU A 9 5.81 -15.13 12.17
C LEU A 9 4.45 -15.77 12.47
N ASP A 10 4.40 -16.72 13.40
CA ASP A 10 3.18 -17.39 13.83
C ASP A 10 2.26 -16.44 14.61
N ASN A 11 2.81 -15.54 15.44
CA ASN A 11 2.02 -14.49 16.12
C ASN A 11 1.46 -13.43 15.15
N ILE A 12 2.21 -13.09 14.09
CA ILE A 12 1.72 -12.17 13.05
C ILE A 12 0.65 -12.86 12.20
N ARG A 13 0.81 -14.15 11.90
CA ARG A 13 -0.18 -14.96 11.18
C ARG A 13 -1.44 -15.25 12.01
N SER A 14 -1.31 -15.39 13.32
CA SER A 14 -2.45 -15.59 14.24
C SER A 14 -3.18 -14.29 14.58
N SER A 15 -2.61 -13.14 14.24
CA SER A 15 -3.24 -11.83 14.44
C SER A 15 -4.08 -11.47 13.21
N ASP A 16 -5.23 -12.10 13.04
CA ASP A 16 -6.41 -11.67 12.25
C ASP A 16 -6.21 -10.69 11.07
N LEU A 17 -5.24 -10.94 10.19
CA LEU A 17 -5.12 -10.24 8.90
C LEU A 17 -6.15 -10.75 7.86
N ASN A 18 -6.88 -11.82 8.20
CA ASN A 18 -7.94 -12.40 7.37
C ASN A 18 -9.19 -11.51 7.22
N CYS A 19 -9.37 -10.50 8.08
CA CYS A 19 -10.56 -9.63 8.06
C CYS A 19 -10.63 -8.68 6.85
N ILE A 20 -9.53 -8.51 6.10
CA ILE A 20 -9.46 -7.54 5.00
C ILE A 20 -10.18 -8.06 3.74
N VAL A 21 -10.57 -9.36 3.66
CA VAL A 21 -10.98 -10.02 2.38
C VAL A 21 -12.49 -10.12 2.13
N VAL A 22 -13.37 -9.54 2.95
CA VAL A 22 -14.81 -9.88 2.81
C VAL A 22 -15.72 -8.64 2.89
N LYS A 23 -15.88 -7.89 1.77
CA LYS A 23 -17.14 -7.26 1.27
C LYS A 23 -16.96 -6.13 0.23
N ASP A 24 -18.02 -5.91 -0.58
CA ASP A 24 -18.23 -4.90 -1.66
C ASP A 24 -18.16 -3.41 -1.26
N VAL A 25 -18.00 -3.11 0.03
CA VAL A 25 -17.73 -1.77 0.57
C VAL A 25 -16.55 -1.94 1.50
N LEU A 26 -15.65 -0.95 1.58
CA LEU A 26 -14.73 -0.83 2.72
C LEU A 26 -15.60 -0.73 3.98
N SER A 27 -15.94 -1.86 4.58
CA SER A 27 -16.64 -1.86 5.85
C SER A 27 -15.84 -1.01 6.84
N GLU A 28 -16.48 -0.37 7.80
CA GLU A 28 -15.78 0.34 8.90
C GLU A 28 -14.67 -0.55 9.53
N ASN A 29 -14.83 -1.87 9.41
CA ASN A 29 -13.85 -2.88 9.80
C ASN A 29 -12.53 -2.81 9.00
N ALA A 30 -12.53 -2.46 7.72
CA ALA A 30 -11.32 -2.35 6.90
C ALA A 30 -10.46 -1.16 7.35
N GLU A 31 -11.09 0.00 7.56
CA GLU A 31 -10.39 1.15 8.12
C GLU A 31 -9.91 0.90 9.56
N ALA A 32 -10.78 0.33 10.39
CA ALA A 32 -10.40 -0.06 11.74
C ALA A 32 -9.24 -1.06 11.75
N ALA A 33 -9.22 -2.02 10.82
CA ALA A 33 -8.15 -3.01 10.67
C ALA A 33 -6.82 -2.37 10.25
N VAL A 34 -6.82 -1.46 9.27
CA VAL A 34 -5.62 -0.70 8.86
C VAL A 34 -5.07 0.11 10.04
N ARG A 35 -5.94 0.83 10.75
CA ARG A 35 -5.56 1.58 11.96
C ARG A 35 -5.04 0.66 13.06
N GLN A 36 -5.62 -0.52 13.21
CA GLN A 36 -5.19 -1.53 14.18
C GLN A 36 -3.82 -2.10 13.84
N CYS A 37 -3.55 -2.40 12.57
CA CYS A 37 -2.24 -2.85 12.10
C CYS A 37 -1.17 -1.80 12.41
N LEU A 38 -1.44 -0.53 12.10
CA LEU A 38 -0.53 0.57 12.44
C LEU A 38 -0.28 0.67 13.95
N ARG A 39 -1.31 0.53 14.79
CA ARG A 39 -1.15 0.51 16.26
C ARG A 39 -0.28 -0.67 16.72
N GLN A 40 -0.49 -1.86 16.16
CA GLN A 40 0.30 -3.04 16.49
C GLN A 40 1.78 -2.86 16.10
N LEU A 41 2.05 -2.31 14.92
CA LEU A 41 3.42 -1.97 14.49
C LEU A 41 4.06 -0.94 15.42
N GLN A 42 3.31 0.06 15.90
CA GLN A 42 3.79 1.05 16.86
C GLN A 42 4.13 0.43 18.22
N LEU A 43 3.31 -0.52 18.70
CA LEU A 43 3.62 -1.26 19.93
C LEU A 43 4.89 -2.10 19.77
N LEU A 44 5.04 -2.80 18.64
CA LEU A 44 6.27 -3.54 18.32
C LEU A 44 7.48 -2.62 18.28
N LYS A 45 7.38 -1.43 17.68
CA LYS A 45 8.44 -0.41 17.72
C LYS A 45 8.89 -0.14 19.16
N ASN A 46 7.96 0.16 20.06
CA ASN A 46 8.27 0.54 21.44
C ASN A 46 8.98 -0.59 22.21
N VAL A 47 8.57 -1.84 21.98
CA VAL A 47 9.20 -3.01 22.63
C VAL A 47 10.57 -3.31 22.02
N TRP A 48 10.71 -3.17 20.70
CA TRP A 48 11.91 -3.62 19.99
C TRP A 48 13.08 -2.63 20.04
N ILE A 49 12.82 -1.33 20.15
CA ILE A 49 13.88 -0.29 20.19
C ILE A 49 14.88 -0.52 21.34
N GLY A 50 14.41 -0.99 22.50
CA GLY A 50 15.27 -1.27 23.65
C GLY A 50 15.90 -2.66 23.66
N VAL A 51 15.51 -3.54 22.74
CA VAL A 51 15.90 -4.96 22.72
C VAL A 51 16.84 -5.29 21.57
N PHE A 52 16.65 -4.67 20.40
CA PHE A 52 17.44 -4.95 19.21
C PHE A 52 18.41 -3.80 18.88
N PRO A 53 19.58 -4.11 18.30
CA PRO A 53 20.43 -3.09 17.71
C PRO A 53 19.70 -2.31 16.61
N PRO A 54 19.97 -1.00 16.44
CA PRO A 54 19.27 -0.13 15.47
C PRO A 54 19.16 -0.73 14.05
N ASN A 55 20.27 -1.24 13.51
CA ASN A 55 20.31 -1.80 12.16
C ASN A 55 19.42 -3.05 11.99
N VAL A 56 19.30 -3.87 13.05
CA VAL A 56 18.46 -5.07 13.06
C VAL A 56 17.00 -4.68 13.20
N PHE A 57 16.70 -3.74 14.10
CA PHE A 57 15.37 -3.18 14.28
C PHE A 57 14.82 -2.60 12.97
N THR A 58 15.55 -1.66 12.34
CA THR A 58 15.12 -0.99 11.11
C THR A 58 14.83 -1.97 9.99
N ARG A 59 15.68 -3.00 9.83
CA ARG A 59 15.46 -4.04 8.82
C ARG A 59 14.23 -4.91 9.10
N LEU A 60 14.00 -5.30 10.36
CA LEU A 60 12.82 -6.08 10.74
C LEU A 60 11.54 -5.26 10.57
N MET A 61 11.53 -4.04 11.10
CA MET A 61 10.39 -3.11 10.96
C MET A 61 10.11 -2.81 9.49
N GLY A 62 11.14 -2.55 8.69
CA GLY A 62 11.03 -2.35 7.25
C GLY A 62 10.39 -3.54 6.53
N THR A 63 10.75 -4.76 6.91
CA THR A 63 10.12 -5.96 6.36
C THR A 63 8.63 -6.04 6.72
N LEU A 64 8.26 -5.75 7.97
CA LEU A 64 6.86 -5.76 8.41
C LEU A 64 6.03 -4.70 7.68
N VAL A 65 6.53 -3.47 7.63
CA VAL A 65 5.87 -2.36 6.93
C VAL A 65 5.77 -2.67 5.44
N ASN A 66 6.80 -3.25 4.83
CA ASN A 66 6.74 -3.66 3.42
C ASN A 66 5.65 -4.71 3.17
N MET A 67 5.55 -5.75 4.01
CA MET A 67 4.48 -6.75 3.87
C MET A 67 3.10 -6.12 4.05
N PHE A 68 2.94 -5.22 5.02
CA PHE A 68 1.68 -4.49 5.23
C PHE A 68 1.31 -3.65 4.00
N VAL A 69 2.25 -2.87 3.47
CA VAL A 69 2.04 -2.03 2.29
C VAL A 69 1.74 -2.87 1.05
N GLU A 70 2.47 -3.98 0.83
CA GLU A 70 2.23 -4.90 -0.28
C GLU A 70 0.83 -5.51 -0.22
N GLU A 71 0.37 -5.88 0.97
CA GLU A 71 -0.98 -6.41 1.16
C GLU A 71 -2.03 -5.37 0.78
N LEU A 72 -1.89 -4.11 1.26
CA LEU A 72 -2.81 -3.03 0.90
C LEU A 72 -2.88 -2.81 -0.61
N ILE A 73 -1.72 -2.67 -1.27
CA ILE A 73 -1.63 -2.52 -2.72
C ILE A 73 -2.31 -3.70 -3.42
N HIS A 74 -2.02 -4.93 -2.99
CA HIS A 74 -2.60 -6.13 -3.58
C HIS A 74 -4.12 -6.13 -3.49
N ARG A 75 -4.70 -5.73 -2.34
CA ARG A 75 -6.16 -5.65 -2.18
C ARG A 75 -6.79 -4.71 -3.17
N VAL A 76 -6.31 -3.48 -3.28
CA VAL A 76 -6.90 -2.51 -4.23
C VAL A 76 -6.71 -2.95 -5.66
N CYS A 77 -5.55 -3.47 -6.02
CA CYS A 77 -5.30 -3.96 -7.38
C CYS A 77 -6.10 -5.23 -7.73
N SER A 78 -6.69 -5.92 -6.74
CA SER A 78 -7.54 -7.09 -6.96
C SER A 78 -9.03 -6.77 -7.13
N VAL A 79 -9.46 -5.54 -6.84
CA VAL A 79 -10.85 -5.11 -7.00
C VAL A 79 -11.15 -4.84 -8.48
N GLU A 80 -12.23 -5.43 -8.99
CA GLU A 80 -12.61 -5.30 -10.41
C GLU A 80 -13.27 -3.95 -10.74
N ASP A 81 -14.04 -3.39 -9.82
CA ASP A 81 -14.74 -2.11 -9.97
C ASP A 81 -14.66 -1.31 -8.66
N ILE A 82 -14.13 -0.09 -8.73
CA ILE A 82 -13.92 0.80 -7.60
C ILE A 82 -14.76 2.05 -7.84
N SER A 83 -15.79 2.22 -7.01
CA SER A 83 -16.61 3.44 -7.05
C SER A 83 -15.79 4.68 -6.67
N MET A 84 -16.22 5.86 -7.14
CA MET A 84 -15.58 7.13 -6.80
C MET A 84 -15.52 7.37 -5.28
N GLU A 85 -16.56 6.96 -4.56
CA GLU A 85 -16.61 7.05 -3.10
C GLU A 85 -15.55 6.11 -2.46
N MET A 86 -15.45 4.87 -2.93
CA MET A 86 -14.45 3.92 -2.45
C MET A 86 -13.03 4.41 -2.77
N ALA A 87 -12.78 4.95 -3.96
CA ALA A 87 -11.49 5.52 -4.35
C ALA A 87 -11.09 6.68 -3.41
N THR A 88 -12.04 7.53 -3.03
CA THR A 88 -11.82 8.62 -2.08
C THR A 88 -11.46 8.09 -0.69
N GLN A 89 -12.25 7.13 -0.17
CA GLN A 89 -11.98 6.49 1.12
C GLN A 89 -10.62 5.78 1.16
N LEU A 90 -10.26 5.05 0.09
CA LEU A 90 -8.96 4.40 -0.07
C LEU A 90 -7.82 5.42 -0.09
N THR A 91 -8.00 6.54 -0.78
CA THR A 91 -7.00 7.62 -0.85
C THR A 91 -6.73 8.19 0.54
N ASP A 92 -7.77 8.50 1.31
CA ASP A 92 -7.64 9.01 2.69
C ASP A 92 -6.96 7.99 3.61
N MET A 93 -7.40 6.74 3.52
CA MET A 93 -6.84 5.61 4.26
C MET A 93 -5.35 5.40 4.00
N TYR A 94 -4.95 5.39 2.73
CA TYR A 94 -3.56 5.14 2.35
C TYR A 94 -2.68 6.35 2.62
N THR A 95 -3.23 7.56 2.52
CA THR A 95 -2.56 8.79 2.96
C THR A 95 -2.25 8.71 4.46
N LEU A 96 -3.18 8.22 5.29
CA LEU A 96 -2.92 7.99 6.71
C LEU A 96 -1.77 6.98 6.92
N VAL A 97 -1.75 5.88 6.16
CA VAL A 97 -0.65 4.89 6.22
C VAL A 97 0.68 5.53 5.83
N VAL A 98 0.72 6.35 4.79
CA VAL A 98 1.94 7.05 4.35
C VAL A 98 2.42 8.06 5.40
N GLN A 99 1.51 8.73 6.10
CA GLN A 99 1.87 9.66 7.18
C GLN A 99 2.36 8.96 8.45
N LYS A 100 1.82 7.78 8.77
CA LYS A 100 2.14 7.05 10.02
C LYS A 100 3.30 6.08 9.90
N SER A 101 3.51 5.46 8.75
CA SER A 101 4.57 4.46 8.58
C SER A 101 5.99 5.00 8.84
N PRO A 102 6.37 6.23 8.45
CA PRO A 102 7.70 6.77 8.76
C PRO A 102 7.94 6.90 10.26
N THR A 103 6.89 7.13 11.06
CA THR A 103 7.01 7.22 12.51
C THR A 103 7.23 5.86 13.18
N LEU A 104 7.18 4.75 12.44
CA LEU A 104 7.54 3.41 12.91
C LEU A 104 9.06 3.17 12.93
N PHE A 105 9.83 4.04 12.28
CA PHE A 105 11.28 3.94 12.21
C PHE A 105 11.95 4.90 13.20
N GLN A 106 13.28 4.79 13.35
CA GLN A 106 14.08 5.72 14.14
C GLN A 106 14.36 7.00 13.34
N SER A 107 14.75 6.86 12.07
CA SER A 107 14.73 7.96 11.10
C SER A 107 13.55 7.79 10.15
N GLN A 108 12.80 8.86 9.90
CA GLN A 108 11.65 8.82 8.99
C GLN A 108 12.08 8.50 7.54
N SER A 109 13.30 8.86 7.16
CA SER A 109 13.87 8.55 5.84
C SER A 109 14.11 7.05 5.62
N ASP A 110 14.17 6.25 6.69
CA ASP A 110 14.43 4.82 6.60
C ASP A 110 13.29 4.07 5.91
N VAL A 111 12.07 4.62 5.92
CA VAL A 111 10.91 4.01 5.27
C VAL A 111 11.15 3.82 3.78
N GLU A 112 11.67 4.84 3.09
CA GLU A 112 11.92 4.78 1.65
C GLU A 112 13.03 3.79 1.30
N GLN A 113 14.01 3.63 2.18
CA GLN A 113 15.14 2.73 1.96
C GLN A 113 14.81 1.27 2.25
N HIS A 114 13.93 1.01 3.22
CA HIS A 114 13.67 -0.33 3.73
C HIS A 114 12.32 -0.91 3.30
N VAL A 115 11.39 -0.08 2.81
CA VAL A 115 10.08 -0.49 2.30
C VAL A 115 10.10 -0.37 0.78
N LYS A 116 10.33 -1.48 0.09
CA LYS A 116 10.47 -1.52 -1.38
C LYS A 116 9.22 -1.06 -2.11
N SER A 117 8.05 -1.39 -1.55
CA SER A 117 6.75 -1.04 -2.13
C SER A 117 6.26 0.36 -1.72
N TRP A 118 7.11 1.17 -1.08
CA TRP A 118 6.76 2.50 -0.59
C TRP A 118 6.36 3.46 -1.70
N ILE A 119 7.23 3.64 -2.70
CA ILE A 119 6.93 4.50 -3.85
C ILE A 119 5.69 3.99 -4.58
N LYS A 120 5.56 2.66 -4.75
CA LYS A 120 4.37 2.06 -5.39
C LYS A 120 3.07 2.42 -4.65
N LEU A 121 3.07 2.50 -3.32
CA LEU A 121 1.91 2.95 -2.55
C LEU A 121 1.59 4.43 -2.80
N GLN A 122 2.60 5.29 -2.84
CA GLN A 122 2.41 6.72 -3.11
C GLN A 122 1.84 6.95 -4.53
N GLU A 123 2.37 6.23 -5.51
CA GLU A 123 1.86 6.21 -6.87
C GLU A 123 0.42 5.66 -6.93
N LEU A 124 0.08 4.66 -6.13
CA LEU A 124 -1.29 4.14 -6.02
C LEU A 124 -2.26 5.21 -5.49
N ILE A 125 -1.87 5.95 -4.45
CA ILE A 125 -2.66 7.06 -3.90
C ILE A 125 -2.90 8.13 -4.97
N PHE A 126 -1.86 8.46 -5.75
CA PHE A 126 -1.99 9.40 -6.86
C PHE A 126 -3.00 8.91 -7.91
N VAL A 127 -2.97 7.63 -8.28
CA VAL A 127 -3.93 7.06 -9.25
C VAL A 127 -5.35 7.02 -8.70
N LEU A 128 -5.54 6.69 -7.41
CA LEU A 128 -6.85 6.64 -6.76
C LEU A 128 -7.50 8.02 -6.63
N GLY A 129 -6.72 9.05 -6.31
CA GLY A 129 -7.21 10.43 -6.15
C GLY A 129 -7.13 11.30 -7.41
N GLY A 130 -6.45 10.83 -8.47
CA GLY A 130 -6.19 11.58 -9.69
C GLY A 130 -7.24 11.38 -10.78
N SER A 131 -7.29 12.31 -11.75
CA SER A 131 -8.09 12.13 -12.96
C SER A 131 -7.34 11.32 -14.02
N LEU A 132 -8.04 10.78 -15.02
CA LEU A 132 -7.41 10.13 -16.18
C LEU A 132 -6.35 11.02 -16.86
N LYS A 133 -6.54 12.35 -16.85
CA LYS A 133 -5.59 13.30 -17.44
C LYS A 133 -4.33 13.44 -16.58
N ASP A 134 -4.49 13.45 -15.26
CA ASP A 134 -3.36 13.49 -14.34
C ASP A 134 -2.55 12.19 -14.44
N ILE A 135 -3.22 11.05 -14.55
CA ILE A 135 -2.58 9.74 -14.77
C ILE A 135 -1.84 9.71 -16.12
N GLU A 136 -2.44 10.22 -17.19
CA GLU A 136 -1.78 10.30 -18.51
C GLU A 136 -0.51 11.16 -18.45
N ASN A 137 -0.59 12.34 -17.82
CA ASN A 137 0.55 13.23 -17.67
C ASN A 137 1.65 12.60 -16.80
N HIS A 138 1.26 11.91 -15.72
CA HIS A 138 2.20 11.28 -14.80
C HIS A 138 2.83 9.99 -15.36
N TRP A 139 2.12 9.27 -16.24
CA TRP A 139 2.68 8.15 -17.01
C TRP A 139 3.82 8.61 -17.93
N ASN A 140 3.71 9.83 -18.48
CA ASN A 140 4.74 10.49 -19.29
C ASN A 140 5.32 9.57 -20.37
N ASP A 141 4.45 8.99 -21.21
CA ASP A 141 4.81 8.04 -22.29
C ASP A 141 5.68 6.84 -21.85
N GLY A 142 5.59 6.43 -20.58
CA GLY A 142 6.33 5.30 -20.03
C GLY A 142 7.65 5.68 -19.37
N TYR A 143 7.95 6.97 -19.24
CA TYR A 143 9.12 7.51 -18.54
C TYR A 143 8.79 8.00 -17.12
N GLY A 144 7.52 7.99 -16.72
CA GLY A 144 7.07 8.42 -15.40
C GLY A 144 7.26 7.36 -14.30
N LEU A 145 7.07 7.77 -13.04
CA LEU A 145 7.20 6.89 -11.86
C LEU A 145 6.22 5.71 -11.89
N LEU A 146 5.02 5.93 -12.42
CA LEU A 146 4.04 4.86 -12.68
C LEU A 146 4.62 3.74 -13.55
N ALA A 147 5.39 4.07 -14.58
CA ALA A 147 5.96 3.07 -15.48
C ALA A 147 7.12 2.29 -14.84
N VAL A 148 7.81 2.89 -13.87
CA VAL A 148 8.90 2.26 -13.12
C VAL A 148 8.35 1.31 -12.07
N HIS A 149 7.28 1.68 -11.37
CA HIS A 149 6.79 0.95 -10.19
C HIS A 149 5.56 0.08 -10.42
N PHE A 150 4.78 0.31 -11.48
CA PHE A 150 3.67 -0.55 -11.88
C PHE A 150 3.99 -1.37 -13.12
N LYS A 151 3.55 -2.63 -13.10
CA LYS A 151 3.43 -3.39 -14.34
C LYS A 151 2.33 -2.77 -15.18
N ARG A 152 2.54 -2.73 -16.50
CA ARG A 152 1.58 -2.16 -17.46
C ARG A 152 0.19 -2.76 -17.30
N GLU A 153 0.10 -4.09 -17.14
CA GLU A 153 -1.19 -4.77 -16.91
C GLU A 153 -1.84 -4.43 -15.57
N GLU A 154 -1.07 -4.30 -14.48
CA GLU A 154 -1.63 -3.86 -13.19
C GLU A 154 -2.24 -2.45 -13.31
N LEU A 155 -1.52 -1.52 -13.92
CA LEU A 155 -1.99 -0.15 -14.11
C LEU A 155 -3.22 -0.09 -15.04
N ARG A 156 -3.23 -0.88 -16.12
CA ARG A 156 -4.38 -0.99 -17.02
C ARG A 156 -5.62 -1.49 -16.29
N ASN A 157 -5.47 -2.50 -15.44
CA ASN A 157 -6.59 -3.05 -14.68
C ASN A 157 -7.09 -2.05 -13.64
N LEU A 158 -6.20 -1.36 -12.95
CA LEU A 158 -6.57 -0.31 -12.00
C LEU A 158 -7.32 0.86 -12.66
N ILE A 159 -6.87 1.31 -13.84
CA ILE A 159 -7.57 2.35 -14.62
C ILE A 159 -8.96 1.87 -15.06
N LYS A 160 -9.10 0.59 -15.43
CA LYS A 160 -10.41 0.02 -15.79
C LYS A 160 -11.35 -0.05 -14.59
N ALA A 161 -10.82 -0.37 -13.41
CA ALA A 161 -11.58 -0.46 -12.16
C ALA A 161 -12.04 0.92 -11.66
N LEU A 162 -11.24 1.98 -11.85
CA LEU A 162 -11.56 3.32 -11.32
C LEU A 162 -12.43 4.17 -12.25
N PHE A 163 -12.35 3.96 -13.56
CA PHE A 163 -12.97 4.86 -14.54
C PHE A 163 -13.91 4.12 -15.48
N GLN A 164 -15.07 4.73 -15.73
CA GLN A 164 -16.05 4.24 -16.70
C GLN A 164 -15.47 4.11 -18.12
N ASN A 165 -16.10 3.27 -18.93
CA ASN A 165 -15.69 3.07 -20.31
C ASN A 165 -15.96 4.29 -21.19
N THR A 166 -14.95 5.14 -21.33
CA THR A 166 -14.96 6.33 -22.18
C THR A 166 -13.89 6.22 -23.27
N GLN A 167 -14.06 7.00 -24.34
CA GLN A 167 -13.07 7.06 -25.43
C GLN A 167 -11.71 7.56 -24.93
N PHE A 168 -11.70 8.48 -23.96
CA PHE A 168 -10.47 8.95 -23.32
C PHE A 168 -9.75 7.83 -22.57
N ARG A 169 -10.47 7.02 -21.78
CA ARG A 169 -9.92 5.84 -21.11
C ARG A 169 -9.32 4.85 -22.12
N ALA A 170 -10.04 4.56 -23.21
CA ALA A 170 -9.57 3.64 -24.25
C ALA A 170 -8.26 4.12 -24.91
N ASN A 171 -8.16 5.42 -25.19
CA ASN A 171 -6.95 6.03 -25.75
C ASN A 171 -5.76 5.94 -24.78
N LEU A 172 -5.96 6.24 -23.50
CA LEU A 172 -4.91 6.11 -22.47
C LEU A 172 -4.45 4.66 -22.35
N LEU A 173 -5.38 3.70 -22.25
CA LEU A 173 -5.05 2.28 -22.22
C LEU A 173 -4.29 1.84 -23.49
N ALA A 174 -4.56 2.43 -24.66
CA ALA A 174 -3.82 2.11 -25.88
C ALA A 174 -2.36 2.62 -25.87
N LYS A 175 -2.05 3.66 -25.08
CA LYS A 175 -0.68 4.16 -24.86
C LYS A 175 0.11 3.29 -23.88
N ILE A 176 -0.57 2.70 -22.90
CA ILE A 176 0.03 1.81 -21.89
C ILE A 176 0.05 0.37 -22.46
N LYS A 177 0.98 0.06 -23.38
CA LYS A 177 1.16 -1.29 -23.98
C LYS A 177 2.29 -2.05 -23.34
#